data_AF-A0A5R9AUT6-F1
#
_entry.id   AF-A0A5R9AUT6-F1
#
_cell.length_a   1.000
_cell.length_b   1.000
_cell.length_c   1.000
_cell.angle_alpha   90.00
_cell.angle_beta   90.00
_cell.angle_gamma   90.00
#
_symmetry.space_group_name_H-M   'P 1'
#
loop_
_entity.id
_entity.type
_entity.pdbx_description
1 polymer ?
#
loop_
_entity_poly.entity_id
_entity_poly.type
_entity_poly.pdbx_seq_one_letter_code
_entity_poly.pdbx_strand_id
1 'polypeptide(L)'
;MRYTTSIKLFLIIPIISFILLFRPVVSHDMAISKQKNPNLPINTSYFQPFVDTDGDGLGDDIDEDDDNDGIPDLYEDGCEMNIAFSSPPSSLTSTNYVTSVYTNYSSFWASSVGSLNPKAYDNVSELLAFKVGSETYATGVGASAMIDSNSNGLYDSMDTDGNGTGDVTVAETSWTALRPVTKIKSGIRLEGRAIDGNNGNAVGPQLTSGGIPFNPYLYEGQRGLDMGYAIANINNAWYFRLGGVNTPAYGDGEMDILLTQGAQLGGGYNYNRLHLLDEDGNYLGNGVEVNWNNTPVVGNSHVDQYNTDDSTSGKNVKKNIRLAAVELSEFGLTPAERAKAVIFRLEISANADPIFFVVNDNSLITNCTPQDTDGDGLANSLDLDSDNDGIYDGIEAGHGVTLVAGKLTGPVGADGIADVVQAVGQYDNGTINYEIKDSNNDNTLDFLSSDSDSDGCSDVLEAGFLDGDNDGYLGTSLIMTNSWGVVTGQGGYTNPMDGDNNTVPDYQEFSSAPNISVAPQDTLIFDGNSGNISITASNTSQYQWQISTDGGMNFSNMVDSANYLGTETATLSVHDTNLGFDGLLFRVILINEGYVCSSPITSEVVQLNIRVKKVITNRKITYRIHKV
;
A
#
# COMPACT_ATOMS: atom_id res chain seq x y z
N MET A 1 -82.93 -10.57 12.44
CA MET A 1 -83.04 -9.85 13.74
C MET A 1 -81.61 -9.60 14.21
N ARG A 2 -81.13 -8.33 14.22
CA ARG A 2 -81.00 -7.44 15.41
C ARG A 2 -79.98 -8.04 16.41
N TYR A 3 -78.85 -7.46 16.83
CA TYR A 3 -78.33 -6.09 17.06
C TYR A 3 -76.78 -6.22 17.19
N THR A 4 -75.90 -5.42 16.55
CA THR A 4 -75.30 -4.10 16.90
C THR A 4 -74.53 -3.96 18.23
N THR A 5 -73.36 -3.28 18.11
CA THR A 5 -72.75 -2.24 19.01
C THR A 5 -72.23 -2.66 20.39
N SER A 6 -71.16 -2.11 20.98
CA SER A 6 -70.02 -1.21 20.63
C SER A 6 -69.27 -0.90 21.95
N ILE A 7 -68.10 -0.23 21.85
CA ILE A 7 -67.34 0.56 22.86
C ILE A 7 -66.13 -0.20 23.46
N LYS A 8 -64.89 -0.01 22.96
CA LYS A 8 -63.91 1.11 23.04
C LYS A 8 -63.37 1.43 24.45
N LEU A 9 -62.08 1.14 24.68
CA LEU A 9 -61.11 2.16 25.15
C LEU A 9 -59.66 1.81 24.74
N PHE A 10 -58.94 2.84 24.34
CA PHE A 10 -57.63 2.91 23.70
C PHE A 10 -56.45 2.67 24.67
N LEU A 11 -55.35 2.09 24.16
CA LEU A 11 -54.05 2.80 24.13
C LEU A 11 -53.16 2.24 23.02
N ILE A 12 -52.69 3.13 22.15
CA ILE A 12 -51.73 2.90 21.07
C ILE A 12 -50.34 3.23 21.63
N ILE A 13 -49.37 2.33 21.48
CA ILE A 13 -47.93 2.60 21.57
C ILE A 13 -47.29 1.95 20.34
N PRO A 14 -46.47 2.67 19.54
CA PRO A 14 -45.92 2.15 18.31
C PRO A 14 -44.75 1.18 18.60
N ILE A 15 -44.75 0.06 17.90
CA ILE A 15 -43.65 -0.90 17.85
C ILE A 15 -42.57 -0.28 16.95
N ILE A 16 -41.46 0.15 17.56
CA ILE A 16 -40.21 0.40 16.83
C ILE A 16 -39.54 -0.97 16.67
N SER A 17 -39.46 -1.44 15.43
CA SER A 17 -38.65 -2.60 15.05
C SER A 17 -37.19 -2.31 15.30
N PHE A 18 -36.60 -3.00 16.28
CA PHE A 18 -35.15 -3.06 16.45
C PHE A 18 -34.61 -4.06 15.41
N ILE A 19 -33.96 -3.54 14.37
CA ILE A 19 -33.16 -4.32 13.44
C ILE A 19 -31.92 -4.77 14.23
N LEU A 20 -31.88 -6.07 14.57
CA LEU A 20 -30.66 -6.73 15.01
C LEU A 20 -29.75 -6.88 13.78
N LEU A 21 -28.84 -5.93 13.61
CA LEU A 21 -27.66 -6.11 12.79
C LEU A 21 -26.76 -7.12 13.51
N PHE A 22 -26.67 -8.33 12.95
CA PHE A 22 -25.57 -9.24 13.23
C PHE A 22 -24.30 -8.58 12.67
N ARG A 23 -23.45 -8.03 13.54
CA ARG A 23 -22.03 -7.84 13.23
C ARG A 23 -21.35 -9.21 13.38
N PRO A 24 -20.50 -9.65 12.46
CA PRO A 24 -19.62 -10.78 12.74
C PRO A 24 -18.62 -10.34 13.80
N VAL A 25 -18.60 -11.06 14.92
CA VAL A 25 -17.50 -11.00 15.89
C VAL A 25 -16.42 -11.90 15.32
N VAL A 26 -15.40 -11.31 14.70
CA VAL A 26 -14.13 -12.00 14.51
C VAL A 26 -13.36 -11.78 15.81
N SER A 27 -13.38 -12.79 16.68
CA SER A 27 -12.38 -12.92 17.74
C SER A 27 -11.30 -13.85 17.22
N HIS A 28 -10.27 -13.31 16.57
CA HIS A 28 -8.99 -14.01 16.49
C HIS A 28 -8.23 -13.66 17.76
N ASP A 29 -8.37 -14.52 18.77
CA ASP A 29 -7.46 -14.54 19.92
C ASP A 29 -6.06 -14.89 19.38
N MET A 30 -5.17 -13.91 19.26
CA MET A 30 -3.75 -14.18 19.06
C MET A 30 -3.21 -15.01 20.22
N ALA A 31 -2.57 -16.12 19.86
CA ALA A 31 -1.83 -16.96 20.76
C ALA A 31 -0.46 -16.32 21.07
N ILE A 32 -0.45 -15.25 21.87
CA ILE A 32 0.78 -14.85 22.58
C ILE A 32 1.21 -16.05 23.41
N SER A 33 2.47 -16.50 23.24
CA SER A 33 3.09 -17.54 24.05
C SER A 33 3.07 -17.15 25.54
N LYS A 34 1.97 -17.50 26.23
CA LYS A 34 1.76 -17.29 27.65
C LYS A 34 2.71 -18.19 28.44
N GLN A 35 3.84 -17.65 28.91
CA GLN A 35 4.39 -18.16 30.17
C GLN A 35 3.44 -17.76 31.31
N LYS A 36 2.60 -18.72 31.68
CA LYS A 36 1.67 -18.73 32.82
C LYS A 36 2.31 -18.15 34.09
N ASN A 37 1.78 -17.03 34.59
CA ASN A 37 1.74 -16.74 36.02
C ASN A 37 0.29 -16.43 36.45
N PRO A 38 -0.37 -17.22 37.31
CA PRO A 38 -1.84 -17.24 37.39
C PRO A 38 -2.51 -16.14 38.22
N ASN A 39 -1.83 -15.08 38.67
CA ASN A 39 -2.32 -14.30 39.81
C ASN A 39 -2.33 -12.76 39.70
N LEU A 40 -2.39 -12.17 38.51
CA LEU A 40 -2.77 -10.76 38.36
C LEU A 40 -3.63 -10.56 37.11
N PRO A 41 -4.78 -9.86 37.18
CA PRO A 41 -5.46 -9.41 35.98
C PRO A 41 -4.60 -8.33 35.34
N ILE A 42 -3.95 -8.66 34.23
CA ILE A 42 -3.32 -7.69 33.35
C ILE A 42 -4.48 -6.88 32.78
N ASN A 43 -4.54 -5.58 33.08
CA ASN A 43 -5.55 -4.72 32.46
C ASN A 43 -5.08 -4.41 31.04
N THR A 44 -5.44 -5.26 30.09
CA THR A 44 -5.10 -5.19 28.66
C THR A 44 -5.84 -4.06 27.92
N SER A 45 -6.43 -3.09 28.63
CA SER A 45 -7.28 -2.04 28.05
C SER A 45 -6.54 -0.78 27.60
N TYR A 46 -5.20 -0.77 27.62
CA TYR A 46 -4.38 0.42 27.33
C TYR A 46 -3.31 0.18 26.25
N PHE A 47 -3.13 -1.05 25.78
CA PHE A 47 -2.38 -1.26 24.55
C PHE A 47 -3.30 -0.88 23.40
N GLN A 48 -2.89 0.05 22.53
CA GLN A 48 -3.51 0.16 21.22
C GLN A 48 -3.41 -1.25 20.61
N PRO A 49 -4.51 -1.85 20.13
CA PRO A 49 -4.40 -3.14 19.45
C PRO A 49 -3.47 -2.92 18.26
N PHE A 50 -2.34 -3.63 18.29
CA PHE A 50 -1.49 -3.84 17.14
C PHE A 50 -2.39 -4.40 16.03
N VAL A 51 -2.58 -3.62 14.97
CA VAL A 51 -3.21 -4.14 13.75
C VAL A 51 -2.10 -4.93 13.08
N ASP A 52 -2.43 -6.17 12.79
CA ASP A 52 -1.58 -7.21 12.19
C ASP A 52 -2.50 -7.80 11.14
N THR A 53 -2.47 -7.18 9.97
CA THR A 53 -3.46 -7.41 8.92
C THR A 53 -3.29 -8.83 8.38
N ASP A 54 -2.10 -9.23 7.97
CA ASP A 54 -1.82 -10.55 7.40
C ASP A 54 -1.71 -11.70 8.43
N GLY A 55 -1.47 -11.40 9.71
CA GLY A 55 -1.41 -12.35 10.80
C GLY A 55 -0.04 -13.01 11.01
N ASP A 56 1.05 -12.45 10.48
CA ASP A 56 2.40 -12.98 10.64
C ASP A 56 3.00 -12.73 12.05
N GLY A 57 2.40 -11.82 12.81
CA GLY A 57 2.80 -11.43 14.17
C GLY A 57 3.71 -10.21 14.24
N LEU A 58 4.04 -9.60 13.11
CA LEU A 58 4.34 -8.18 12.95
C LEU A 58 3.02 -7.45 12.72
N GLY A 59 3.09 -6.15 12.54
CA GLY A 59 1.88 -5.35 12.51
C GLY A 59 2.18 -4.09 11.79
N ASP A 60 1.11 -3.49 11.29
CA ASP A 60 1.15 -2.75 10.04
C ASP A 60 2.04 -1.49 10.08
N ASP A 61 2.49 -1.08 11.26
CA ASP A 61 3.42 0.03 11.42
C ASP A 61 4.91 -0.34 11.35
N ILE A 62 5.22 -1.64 11.41
CA ILE A 62 6.57 -2.20 11.35
C ILE A 62 6.72 -3.35 10.36
N ASP A 63 5.61 -3.91 9.87
CA ASP A 63 5.58 -4.75 8.68
C ASP A 63 6.09 -3.95 7.45
N GLU A 64 6.49 -4.64 6.39
CA GLU A 64 6.85 -4.04 5.11
C GLU A 64 6.04 -4.63 3.95
N ASP A 65 5.09 -5.52 4.22
CA ASP A 65 4.19 -6.21 3.29
C ASP A 65 2.90 -6.55 4.06
N ASP A 66 2.08 -5.52 4.35
CA ASP A 66 0.97 -5.55 5.31
C ASP A 66 -0.13 -6.58 4.97
N ASP A 67 -0.26 -6.96 3.69
CA ASP A 67 -1.22 -7.94 3.22
C ASP A 67 -0.60 -9.25 2.71
N ASN A 68 0.73 -9.35 2.67
CA ASN A 68 1.49 -10.55 2.36
C ASN A 68 1.15 -11.12 0.98
N ASP A 69 0.92 -10.26 0.00
CA ASP A 69 0.77 -10.63 -1.39
C ASP A 69 2.13 -10.78 -2.11
N GLY A 70 3.20 -10.27 -1.48
CA GLY A 70 4.58 -10.33 -1.95
C GLY A 70 5.13 -9.02 -2.47
N ILE A 71 4.29 -8.00 -2.62
CA ILE A 71 4.64 -6.63 -2.95
C ILE A 71 4.90 -5.89 -1.64
N PRO A 72 6.06 -5.25 -1.47
CA PRO A 72 6.28 -4.46 -0.26
C PRO A 72 5.49 -3.15 -0.30
N ASP A 73 5.01 -2.68 0.86
CA ASP A 73 4.23 -1.45 1.04
C ASP A 73 4.91 -0.21 0.40
N LEU A 74 6.24 -0.25 0.29
CA LEU A 74 7.06 0.74 -0.41
C LEU A 74 6.64 0.99 -1.87
N TYR A 75 6.07 -0.01 -2.51
CA TYR A 75 5.65 0.02 -3.91
C TYR A 75 4.15 0.23 -4.07
N GLU A 76 3.36 -0.01 -3.02
CA GLU A 76 1.90 0.13 -3.04
C GLU A 76 1.46 1.46 -2.45
N ASP A 77 2.06 1.86 -1.32
CA ASP A 77 1.74 3.08 -0.64
C ASP A 77 2.79 4.18 -0.88
N GLY A 78 2.29 5.33 -1.28
CA GLY A 78 3.00 6.58 -1.23
C GLY A 78 3.22 7.07 0.20
N CYS A 79 3.36 6.20 1.22
CA CYS A 79 3.65 6.56 2.61
C CYS A 79 4.98 6.02 3.15
N GLU A 80 5.56 5.07 2.42
CA GLU A 80 6.87 4.48 2.63
C GLU A 80 7.98 5.24 1.86
N MET A 81 9.25 5.18 2.30
CA MET A 81 10.31 6.02 1.70
C MET A 81 11.57 5.25 1.32
N ASN A 82 11.90 5.27 0.03
CA ASN A 82 13.18 4.79 -0.52
C ASN A 82 13.93 5.90 -1.25
N ILE A 83 14.38 6.90 -0.49
CA ILE A 83 15.05 8.09 -1.03
C ILE A 83 16.50 8.18 -0.53
N ALA A 84 17.41 8.54 -1.43
CA ALA A 84 18.80 8.81 -1.08
C ALA A 84 18.96 10.23 -0.50
N PHE A 85 19.20 10.32 0.81
CA PHE A 85 19.37 11.61 1.47
C PHE A 85 20.75 12.25 1.24
N SER A 86 20.76 13.55 0.96
CA SER A 86 21.99 14.33 0.85
C SER A 86 22.61 14.65 2.23
N SER A 87 23.73 15.37 2.26
CA SER A 87 24.35 15.81 3.51
C SER A 87 23.52 16.93 4.17
N PRO A 88 23.19 16.82 5.47
CA PRO A 88 22.37 17.83 6.14
C PRO A 88 23.06 19.20 6.25
N PRO A 89 22.30 20.31 6.17
CA PRO A 89 22.81 21.65 6.42
C PRO A 89 23.14 21.86 7.92
N SER A 90 23.74 23.01 8.26
CA SER A 90 23.96 23.39 9.66
C SER A 90 22.65 23.62 10.42
N SER A 91 22.66 23.33 11.73
CA SER A 91 21.50 23.53 12.60
C SER A 91 21.64 24.76 13.50
N LEU A 92 20.51 25.44 13.77
CA LEU A 92 20.37 26.52 14.74
C LEU A 92 19.94 25.96 16.10
N THR A 93 20.50 26.45 17.21
CA THR A 93 20.13 25.94 18.54
C THR A 93 18.81 26.52 19.03
N SER A 94 17.85 25.66 19.37
CA SER A 94 16.62 26.04 20.07
C SER A 94 16.84 26.19 21.58
N THR A 95 16.10 27.09 22.21
CA THR A 95 16.17 27.36 23.66
C THR A 95 14.82 27.27 24.37
N ASN A 96 13.81 26.71 23.69
CA ASN A 96 12.45 26.55 24.18
C ASN A 96 12.32 25.32 25.10
N TYR A 97 12.91 25.41 26.30
CA TYR A 97 12.94 24.29 27.25
C TYR A 97 11.60 24.13 28.00
N VAL A 98 11.20 22.88 28.19
CA VAL A 98 10.04 22.55 29.03
C VAL A 98 10.42 22.67 30.51
N THR A 99 9.58 23.36 31.27
CA THR A 99 9.81 23.67 32.69
C THR A 99 8.89 22.93 33.65
N SER A 100 7.74 22.43 33.17
CA SER A 100 6.82 21.57 33.92
C SER A 100 6.20 20.53 33.00
N VAL A 101 5.93 19.35 33.54
CA VAL A 101 5.21 18.26 32.87
C VAL A 101 4.11 17.73 33.79
N TYR A 102 3.01 17.29 33.18
CA TYR A 102 1.84 16.73 33.85
C TYR A 102 1.47 15.42 33.15
N THR A 103 1.28 14.35 33.90
CA THR A 103 0.92 13.02 33.37
C THR A 103 -0.22 12.40 34.17
N ASN A 104 -0.85 11.36 33.62
CA ASN A 104 -1.89 10.61 34.32
C ASN A 104 -1.35 9.50 35.26
N TYR A 105 -0.03 9.43 35.45
CA TYR A 105 0.58 8.41 36.31
C TYR A 105 0.02 8.48 37.73
N SER A 106 -0.48 7.34 38.24
CA SER A 106 -1.16 7.26 39.54
C SER A 106 -2.31 8.30 39.68
N SER A 107 -3.14 8.41 38.64
CA SER A 107 -4.27 9.36 38.48
C SER A 107 -3.87 10.79 38.16
N PHE A 108 -2.81 11.31 38.77
CA PHE A 108 -2.22 12.59 38.40
C PHE A 108 -0.79 12.68 38.94
N TRP A 109 0.12 13.13 38.08
CA TRP A 109 1.51 13.35 38.44
C TRP A 109 2.00 14.65 37.81
N ALA A 110 2.63 15.50 38.61
CA ALA A 110 3.22 16.75 38.15
C ALA A 110 4.67 16.85 38.64
N SER A 111 5.54 17.40 37.80
CA SER A 111 6.94 17.66 38.14
C SER A 111 7.44 18.88 37.38
N SER A 112 8.35 19.64 38.00
CA SER A 112 8.88 20.86 37.40
C SER A 112 10.34 21.12 37.77
N VAL A 113 11.00 21.92 36.95
CA VAL A 113 12.37 22.38 37.20
C VAL A 113 12.42 23.14 38.53
N GLY A 114 13.31 22.70 39.42
CA GLY A 114 13.45 23.26 40.78
C GLY A 114 12.48 22.68 41.81
N SER A 115 11.48 21.90 41.41
CA SER A 115 10.56 21.17 42.30
C SER A 115 10.20 19.80 41.72
N LEU A 116 11.23 18.99 41.46
CA LEU A 116 11.06 17.65 40.91
C LEU A 116 10.20 16.78 41.83
N ASN A 117 9.26 16.04 41.25
CA ASN A 117 8.46 15.10 42.02
C ASN A 117 9.37 14.03 42.66
N PRO A 118 9.27 13.79 43.98
CA PRO A 118 10.11 12.80 44.65
C PRO A 118 9.80 11.36 44.19
N LYS A 119 8.58 11.09 43.72
CA LYS A 119 8.17 9.80 43.16
C LYS A 119 8.42 9.82 41.65
N ALA A 120 9.44 9.09 41.21
CA ALA A 120 9.62 8.81 39.79
C ALA A 120 8.47 7.92 39.29
N TYR A 121 7.93 8.21 38.11
CA TYR A 121 6.96 7.29 37.51
C TYR A 121 7.67 5.98 37.12
N ASP A 122 6.95 4.88 37.19
CA ASP A 122 7.51 3.54 37.03
C ASP A 122 6.58 2.58 36.30
N ASN A 123 5.51 3.10 35.72
CA ASN A 123 4.52 2.41 34.91
C ASN A 123 4.06 3.38 33.80
N VAL A 124 3.06 3.00 33.01
CA VAL A 124 2.34 3.84 32.04
C VAL A 124 2.10 5.24 32.63
N SER A 125 2.50 6.25 31.87
CA SER A 125 2.52 7.66 32.27
C SER A 125 2.34 8.53 31.04
N GLU A 126 1.10 8.68 30.59
CA GLU A 126 0.76 9.47 29.40
C GLU A 126 0.85 10.97 29.71
N LEU A 127 1.56 11.71 28.84
CA LEU A 127 1.76 13.16 28.98
C LEU A 127 0.45 13.90 28.70
N LEU A 128 -0.09 14.59 29.70
CA LEU A 128 -1.33 15.37 29.65
C LEU A 128 -1.10 16.81 29.19
N ALA A 129 -0.02 17.41 29.68
CA ALA A 129 0.34 18.78 29.37
C ALA A 129 1.82 19.06 29.67
N PHE A 130 2.36 20.10 29.06
CA PHE A 130 3.72 20.57 29.31
C PHE A 130 3.81 22.10 29.24
N LYS A 131 4.80 22.69 29.93
CA LYS A 131 4.96 24.15 30.04
C LYS A 131 6.24 24.66 29.39
N VAL A 132 6.13 25.62 28.48
CA VAL A 132 7.24 26.35 27.86
C VAL A 132 7.03 27.85 28.08
N GLY A 133 8.01 28.55 28.65
CA GLY A 133 7.85 29.96 28.97
C GLY A 133 6.67 30.22 29.93
N SER A 134 5.73 31.07 29.52
CA SER A 134 4.48 31.32 30.27
C SER A 134 3.38 30.31 29.98
N GLU A 135 3.41 29.67 28.81
CA GLU A 135 2.30 28.88 28.27
C GLU A 135 2.38 27.42 28.68
N THR A 136 1.22 26.83 28.95
CA THR A 136 1.07 25.39 29.23
C THR A 136 0.19 24.80 28.14
N TYR A 137 0.71 23.85 27.38
CA TYR A 137 0.05 23.25 26.23
C TYR A 137 -0.62 21.95 26.67
N ALA A 138 -1.92 21.80 26.41
CA ALA A 138 -2.58 20.50 26.52
C ALA A 138 -2.07 19.59 25.40
N THR A 139 -1.87 18.31 25.67
CA THR A 139 -1.47 17.36 24.63
C THR A 139 -2.65 16.74 23.91
N GLY A 140 -3.87 16.88 24.42
CA GLY A 140 -5.05 16.15 23.93
C GLY A 140 -5.20 14.73 24.50
N VAL A 141 -4.30 14.28 25.38
CA VAL A 141 -4.48 13.05 26.17
C VAL A 141 -5.54 13.29 27.25
N GLY A 142 -6.48 12.36 27.37
CA GLY A 142 -7.58 12.47 28.31
C GLY A 142 -7.24 11.90 29.69
N ALA A 143 -7.65 12.63 30.73
CA ALA A 143 -7.63 12.13 32.12
C ALA A 143 -8.71 12.83 32.94
N SER A 144 -9.02 12.30 34.13
CA SER A 144 -9.97 12.93 35.04
C SER A 144 -9.58 14.35 35.47
N ALA A 145 -8.29 14.68 35.39
CA ALA A 145 -7.77 16.01 35.66
C ALA A 145 -7.94 16.99 34.48
N MET A 146 -8.19 16.52 33.25
CA MET A 146 -8.33 17.37 32.07
C MET A 146 -9.78 17.82 31.89
N ILE A 147 -10.01 19.12 31.68
CA ILE A 147 -11.34 19.71 31.57
C ILE A 147 -11.48 20.38 30.21
N ASP A 148 -12.54 20.00 29.50
CA ASP A 148 -13.05 20.67 28.30
C ASP A 148 -14.37 21.35 28.69
N SER A 149 -14.31 22.64 29.01
CA SER A 149 -15.47 23.38 29.53
C SER A 149 -16.45 23.78 28.42
N ASN A 150 -15.98 23.82 27.16
CA ASN A 150 -16.76 24.28 26.02
C ASN A 150 -17.23 23.15 25.08
N SER A 151 -16.80 21.90 25.36
CA SER A 151 -17.12 20.68 24.62
C SER A 151 -16.70 20.71 23.15
N ASN A 152 -15.59 21.37 22.83
CA ASN A 152 -15.03 21.42 21.48
C ASN A 152 -14.06 20.25 21.17
N GLY A 153 -13.79 19.38 22.15
CA GLY A 153 -12.87 18.25 22.01
C GLY A 153 -11.42 18.58 22.38
N LEU A 154 -11.13 19.81 22.80
CA LEU A 154 -9.84 20.27 23.28
C LEU A 154 -9.95 20.68 24.76
N TYR A 155 -8.86 20.50 25.51
CA TYR A 155 -8.85 20.82 26.93
C TYR A 155 -8.42 22.27 27.16
N ASP A 156 -9.15 22.99 28.02
CA ASP A 156 -8.92 24.40 28.34
C ASP A 156 -8.35 24.62 29.75
N SER A 157 -8.48 23.61 30.62
CA SER A 157 -7.98 23.66 31.99
C SER A 157 -7.66 22.27 32.56
N MET A 158 -6.87 22.27 33.63
CA MET A 158 -6.55 21.09 34.43
C MET A 158 -6.94 21.29 35.89
N ASP A 159 -7.50 20.26 36.51
CA ASP A 159 -7.78 20.13 37.95
C ASP A 159 -6.61 19.37 38.63
N THR A 160 -5.66 20.13 39.18
CA THR A 160 -4.44 19.57 39.77
C THR A 160 -4.56 19.22 41.25
N ASP A 161 -5.65 19.65 41.92
CA ASP A 161 -5.91 19.36 43.33
C ASP A 161 -7.05 18.34 43.56
N GLY A 162 -7.73 17.92 42.49
CA GLY A 162 -8.78 16.90 42.46
C GLY A 162 -10.11 17.38 43.05
N ASN A 163 -10.37 18.68 43.08
CA ASN A 163 -11.58 19.25 43.65
C ASN A 163 -12.75 19.35 42.66
N GLY A 164 -12.53 18.98 41.39
CA GLY A 164 -13.49 19.03 40.29
C GLY A 164 -13.55 20.38 39.56
N THR A 165 -12.64 21.31 39.82
CA THR A 165 -12.55 22.62 39.15
C THR A 165 -11.13 22.87 38.63
N GLY A 166 -11.03 23.37 37.40
CA GLY A 166 -9.74 23.66 36.79
C GLY A 166 -9.02 24.81 37.49
N ASP A 167 -7.80 24.56 37.95
CA ASP A 167 -6.94 25.53 38.64
C ASP A 167 -5.71 25.94 37.83
N VAL A 168 -5.39 25.19 36.77
CA VAL A 168 -4.37 25.53 35.76
C VAL A 168 -5.03 25.71 34.40
N THR A 169 -4.88 26.89 33.81
CA THR A 169 -5.28 27.13 32.41
C THR A 169 -4.26 26.51 31.46
N VAL A 170 -4.75 25.86 30.40
CA VAL A 170 -3.91 25.30 29.33
C VAL A 170 -4.35 25.84 27.96
N ALA A 171 -3.42 25.92 27.02
CA ALA A 171 -3.70 26.20 25.63
C ALA A 171 -4.39 24.97 25.00
N GLU A 172 -5.45 25.23 24.25
CA GLU A 172 -6.24 24.22 23.53
C GLU A 172 -5.46 23.69 22.32
N THR A 173 -4.53 22.76 22.57
CA THR A 173 -3.72 22.10 21.53
C THR A 173 -3.84 20.58 21.60
N SER A 174 -3.45 19.90 20.53
CA SER A 174 -3.35 18.45 20.46
C SER A 174 -2.05 18.04 19.77
N TRP A 175 -1.38 16.99 20.27
CA TRP A 175 0.00 16.64 19.93
C TRP A 175 0.25 15.15 19.59
N THR A 176 0.38 14.76 18.34
CA THR A 176 0.52 13.33 17.99
C THR A 176 1.98 12.89 17.88
N ALA A 177 2.32 11.71 18.40
CA ALA A 177 3.62 11.10 18.18
C ALA A 177 3.78 10.69 16.71
N LEU A 178 4.92 11.02 16.12
CA LEU A 178 5.26 10.50 14.80
C LEU A 178 5.82 9.09 14.90
N ARG A 179 5.48 8.26 13.92
CA ARG A 179 6.01 6.91 13.75
C ARG A 179 7.17 6.96 12.75
N PRO A 180 8.38 6.54 13.14
CA PRO A 180 9.50 6.55 12.21
C PRO A 180 9.33 5.40 11.21
N VAL A 181 9.52 5.69 9.92
CA VAL A 181 9.67 4.65 8.89
C VAL A 181 11.01 3.92 9.04
N THR A 182 11.99 4.56 9.70
CA THR A 182 13.26 3.91 10.01
C THR A 182 13.08 2.82 11.05
N LYS A 183 13.28 1.56 10.68
CA LYS A 183 13.24 0.42 11.62
C LYS A 183 14.41 0.46 12.61
N ILE A 184 14.12 0.42 13.91
CA ILE A 184 15.10 0.58 14.99
C ILE A 184 15.51 -0.79 15.54
N LYS A 185 16.58 -1.38 14.98
CA LYS A 185 17.07 -2.72 15.35
C LYS A 185 18.26 -2.72 16.33
N SER A 186 18.55 -1.60 16.99
CA SER A 186 19.71 -1.47 17.90
C SER A 186 19.37 -0.65 19.14
N GLY A 187 20.28 -0.62 20.12
CA GLY A 187 20.13 0.17 21.36
C GLY A 187 19.68 -0.64 22.57
N ILE A 188 19.09 0.05 23.54
CA ILE A 188 18.55 -0.53 24.77
C ILE A 188 17.11 -0.04 24.93
N ARG A 189 16.18 -0.99 25.10
CA ARG A 189 14.78 -0.71 25.42
C ARG A 189 14.65 -0.40 26.90
N LEU A 190 13.91 0.66 27.22
CA LEU A 190 13.60 1.07 28.59
C LEU A 190 12.09 0.94 28.79
N GLU A 191 11.69 0.25 29.85
CA GLU A 191 10.29 0.10 30.25
C GLU A 191 10.14 0.50 31.71
N GLY A 192 9.06 1.19 32.08
CA GLY A 192 8.69 1.37 33.47
C GLY A 192 8.76 0.04 34.23
N ARG A 193 9.51 -0.03 35.33
CA ARG A 193 9.78 -1.28 36.06
C ARG A 193 8.56 -2.01 36.64
N ALA A 194 7.39 -1.38 36.58
CA ALA A 194 6.12 -1.95 37.06
C ALA A 194 5.22 -2.38 35.89
N ILE A 195 5.62 -2.15 34.64
CA ILE A 195 4.89 -2.54 33.42
C ILE A 195 4.81 -4.08 33.34
N ASP A 196 5.91 -4.77 33.63
CA ASP A 196 5.96 -6.24 33.69
C ASP A 196 5.30 -6.85 34.96
N GLY A 197 4.73 -5.99 35.82
CA GLY A 197 4.12 -6.39 37.09
C GLY A 197 5.11 -6.82 38.18
N ASN A 198 6.43 -6.63 37.99
CA ASN A 198 7.47 -7.07 38.92
C ASN A 198 8.51 -5.97 39.20
N ASN A 199 8.16 -5.06 40.11
CA ASN A 199 9.04 -3.98 40.55
C ASN A 199 10.40 -4.43 41.12
N GLY A 200 10.64 -5.71 41.39
CA GLY A 200 11.91 -6.23 41.89
C GLY A 200 12.87 -6.74 40.81
N ASN A 201 12.36 -7.12 39.64
CA ASN A 201 13.13 -7.76 38.59
C ASN A 201 12.53 -7.46 37.22
N ALA A 202 13.40 -7.17 36.26
CA ALA A 202 13.07 -7.17 34.85
C ALA A 202 12.71 -8.59 34.39
N VAL A 203 11.45 -8.85 34.05
CA VAL A 203 10.94 -10.18 33.64
C VAL A 203 10.96 -10.37 32.12
N GLY A 204 11.16 -9.30 31.35
CA GLY A 204 11.26 -9.32 29.90
C GLY A 204 10.60 -8.10 29.29
N PRO A 205 11.02 -7.68 28.08
CA PRO A 205 10.33 -6.61 27.39
C PRO A 205 8.87 -7.03 27.13
N GLN A 206 7.94 -6.09 27.27
CA GLN A 206 6.50 -6.33 27.10
C GLN A 206 5.98 -5.93 25.72
N LEU A 207 6.64 -4.98 25.04
CA LEU A 207 6.20 -4.49 23.73
C LEU A 207 6.77 -5.30 22.57
N THR A 208 8.09 -5.47 22.52
CA THR A 208 8.76 -6.17 21.42
C THR A 208 9.62 -7.31 21.97
N SER A 209 9.72 -8.41 21.24
CA SER A 209 10.59 -9.54 21.59
C SER A 209 11.08 -10.24 20.32
N GLY A 210 12.14 -11.03 20.42
CA GLY A 210 12.58 -11.88 19.30
C GLY A 210 13.27 -11.15 18.13
N GLY A 211 13.72 -9.91 18.32
CA GLY A 211 14.44 -9.15 17.30
C GLY A 211 13.59 -8.16 16.48
N ILE A 212 12.31 -8.05 16.80
CA ILE A 212 11.38 -7.06 16.23
C ILE A 212 11.93 -5.62 16.43
N PRO A 213 11.81 -4.72 15.43
CA PRO A 213 12.17 -3.32 15.56
C PRO A 213 11.57 -2.63 16.79
N PHE A 214 12.29 -1.69 17.39
CA PHE A 214 11.89 -1.03 18.64
C PHE A 214 10.92 0.14 18.43
N ASN A 215 10.46 0.37 17.21
CA ASN A 215 9.59 1.48 16.82
C ASN A 215 8.40 1.68 17.78
N PRO A 216 7.68 0.62 18.23
CA PRO A 216 6.54 0.76 19.14
C PRO A 216 6.82 1.56 20.41
N TYR A 217 8.04 1.51 20.94
CA TYR A 217 8.43 2.24 22.16
C TYR A 217 8.29 3.76 22.03
N LEU A 218 8.15 4.30 20.81
CA LEU A 218 8.12 5.73 20.53
C LEU A 218 6.71 6.31 20.39
N TYR A 219 5.67 5.48 20.40
CA TYR A 219 4.30 5.93 20.17
C TYR A 219 3.25 5.10 20.93
N GLU A 220 3.61 4.60 22.11
CA GLU A 220 2.68 3.95 23.02
C GLU A 220 1.70 4.92 23.69
N GLY A 221 0.53 4.39 24.08
CA GLY A 221 -0.52 5.13 24.76
C GLY A 221 -1.35 6.04 23.83
N GLN A 222 -2.29 6.76 24.42
CA GLN A 222 -3.15 7.70 23.72
C GLN A 222 -2.30 8.74 22.98
N ARG A 223 -2.45 8.76 21.64
CA ARG A 223 -1.75 9.68 20.73
C ARG A 223 -0.22 9.53 20.78
N GLY A 224 0.27 8.38 21.28
CA GLY A 224 1.68 8.01 21.37
C GLY A 224 2.50 8.73 22.43
N LEU A 225 1.83 9.20 23.49
CA LEU A 225 2.40 10.08 24.51
C LEU A 225 2.71 9.38 25.83
N ASP A 226 2.80 8.05 25.88
CA ASP A 226 3.23 7.31 27.06
C ASP A 226 4.73 7.48 27.32
N MET A 227 5.07 8.13 28.43
CA MET A 227 6.45 8.34 28.85
C MET A 227 7.07 7.12 29.55
N GLY A 228 6.31 6.03 29.72
CA GLY A 228 6.74 4.77 30.34
C GLY A 228 7.76 3.98 29.52
N TYR A 229 7.91 4.30 28.24
CA TYR A 229 8.78 3.63 27.28
C TYR A 229 9.84 4.60 26.74
N ALA A 230 11.03 4.08 26.42
CA ALA A 230 12.06 4.85 25.75
C ALA A 230 13.08 3.94 25.08
N ILE A 231 13.87 4.52 24.18
CA ILE A 231 15.00 3.84 23.55
C ILE A 231 16.28 4.60 23.89
N ALA A 232 17.31 3.88 24.31
CA ALA A 232 18.59 4.44 24.71
C ALA A 232 19.77 3.88 23.92
N ASN A 233 20.90 4.60 23.95
CA ASN A 233 22.15 4.31 23.26
C ASN A 233 21.99 4.18 21.75
N ILE A 234 21.18 5.07 21.17
CA ILE A 234 20.96 5.15 19.72
C ILE A 234 21.79 6.29 19.13
N ASN A 235 22.49 6.00 18.04
CA ASN A 235 23.26 6.99 17.29
C ASN A 235 23.03 6.83 15.78
N ASN A 236 21.89 7.33 15.31
CA ASN A 236 21.53 7.31 13.90
C ASN A 236 20.59 8.48 13.57
N ALA A 237 20.05 8.47 12.35
CA ALA A 237 19.00 9.36 11.94
C ALA A 237 17.73 8.56 11.69
N TRP A 238 16.60 9.07 12.15
CA TRP A 238 15.28 8.55 11.87
C TRP A 238 14.55 9.48 10.92
N TYR A 239 13.74 8.86 10.08
CA TYR A 239 12.92 9.54 9.11
C TYR A 239 11.45 9.28 9.42
N PHE A 240 10.63 10.29 9.23
CA PHE A 240 9.19 10.25 9.42
C PHE A 240 8.56 10.90 8.20
N ARG A 241 7.44 10.35 7.74
CA ARG A 241 6.65 11.00 6.71
C ARG A 241 5.64 11.95 7.33
N LEU A 242 5.36 13.02 6.60
CA LEU A 242 4.38 14.04 6.93
C LEU A 242 3.46 14.19 5.72
N GLY A 243 2.17 14.41 5.95
CA GLY A 243 1.24 14.87 4.92
C GLY A 243 1.45 16.35 4.54
N GLY A 244 2.31 17.07 5.26
CA GLY A 244 2.68 18.45 4.97
C GLY A 244 2.80 19.35 6.19
N VAL A 245 3.06 20.63 5.92
CA VAL A 245 3.16 21.71 6.91
C VAL A 245 1.95 22.65 6.80
N ASN A 246 1.28 22.92 7.92
CA ASN A 246 0.18 23.89 7.94
C ASN A 246 0.73 25.33 7.93
N THR A 247 0.64 26.01 6.79
CA THR A 247 1.26 27.34 6.61
C THR A 247 0.80 28.41 7.62
N PRO A 248 -0.49 28.49 8.03
CA PRO A 248 -0.94 29.38 9.10
C PRO A 248 -0.23 29.22 10.46
N ALA A 249 0.26 28.02 10.79
CA ALA A 249 0.99 27.77 12.05
C ALA A 249 2.44 28.28 12.00
N TYR A 250 2.95 28.61 10.80
CA TYR A 250 4.32 29.09 10.67
C TYR A 250 4.50 30.50 11.26
N GLY A 251 5.16 30.58 12.42
CA GLY A 251 5.47 31.86 13.06
C GLY A 251 4.31 32.44 13.86
N ASP A 252 3.39 31.61 14.33
CA ASP A 252 2.24 32.01 15.14
C ASP A 252 2.58 32.21 16.64
N GLY A 253 3.77 31.77 17.05
CA GLY A 253 4.26 31.84 18.43
C GLY A 253 3.77 30.70 19.32
N GLU A 254 3.06 29.72 18.77
CA GLU A 254 2.81 28.43 19.42
C GLU A 254 3.99 27.49 19.19
N MET A 255 4.11 26.47 20.04
CA MET A 255 5.12 25.43 19.81
C MET A 255 4.54 24.40 18.84
N ASP A 256 5.38 23.87 17.96
CA ASP A 256 4.94 22.98 16.87
C ASP A 256 5.47 21.56 17.01
N ILE A 257 6.61 21.40 17.69
CA ILE A 257 7.31 20.13 17.83
C ILE A 257 7.79 20.00 19.27
N LEU A 258 7.68 18.80 19.84
CA LEU A 258 8.17 18.49 21.18
C LEU A 258 9.09 17.26 21.13
N LEU A 259 10.30 17.44 21.66
CA LEU A 259 11.32 16.43 21.78
C LEU A 259 11.49 16.01 23.23
N THR A 260 11.84 14.74 23.40
CA THR A 260 12.02 14.14 24.71
C THR A 260 13.38 13.45 24.82
N GLN A 261 13.90 13.38 26.04
CA GLN A 261 15.08 12.63 26.40
C GLN A 261 14.82 11.90 27.72
N GLY A 262 14.90 10.57 27.70
CA GLY A 262 14.40 9.69 28.77
C GLY A 262 15.44 8.84 29.49
N ALA A 263 16.73 8.96 29.15
CA ALA A 263 17.79 8.15 29.74
C ALA A 263 18.93 8.98 30.37
N GLN A 264 20.11 8.36 30.55
CA GLN A 264 21.23 9.02 31.20
C GLN A 264 22.13 9.65 30.14
N LEU A 265 22.24 10.98 30.15
CA LEU A 265 23.21 11.66 29.31
C LEU A 265 24.64 11.15 29.60
N GLY A 266 25.32 10.72 28.55
CA GLY A 266 26.74 10.42 28.59
C GLY A 266 27.59 11.69 28.65
N GLY A 267 28.91 11.50 28.81
CA GLY A 267 29.86 12.60 28.63
C GLY A 267 29.94 13.02 27.16
N GLY A 268 30.14 14.31 26.89
CA GLY A 268 30.27 14.85 25.54
C GLY A 268 29.10 15.75 25.14
N TYR A 269 28.93 15.92 23.83
CA TYR A 269 27.89 16.75 23.22
C TYR A 269 26.68 15.89 22.87
N ASN A 270 25.55 16.13 23.53
CA ASN A 270 24.32 15.36 23.38
C ASN A 270 23.25 16.27 22.78
N TYR A 271 22.71 15.86 21.65
CA TYR A 271 21.78 16.66 20.88
C TYR A 271 20.76 15.80 20.11
N ASN A 272 19.66 16.45 19.77
CA ASN A 272 18.85 16.08 18.61
C ASN A 272 18.90 17.19 17.57
N ARG A 273 19.04 16.83 16.30
CA ARG A 273 18.93 17.75 15.17
C ARG A 273 17.76 17.37 14.30
N LEU A 274 16.99 18.37 13.93
CA LEU A 274 15.74 18.28 13.24
C LEU A 274 15.92 18.93 11.86
N HIS A 275 15.40 18.28 10.83
CA HIS A 275 15.39 18.80 9.48
C HIS A 275 14.07 18.47 8.78
N LEU A 276 13.63 19.37 7.91
CA LEU A 276 12.52 19.14 7.00
C LEU A 276 13.07 18.92 5.60
N LEU A 277 12.45 18.02 4.84
CA LEU A 277 12.83 17.70 3.47
C LEU A 277 11.60 17.63 2.56
N ASP A 278 11.83 17.81 1.26
CA ASP A 278 10.82 17.57 0.24
C ASP A 278 10.72 16.08 -0.15
N GLU A 279 9.79 15.77 -1.05
CA GLU A 279 9.52 14.41 -1.55
C GLU A 279 10.73 13.75 -2.21
N ASP A 280 11.68 14.54 -2.72
CA ASP A 280 12.91 14.08 -3.34
C ASP A 280 14.06 13.91 -2.31
N GLY A 281 13.81 14.16 -1.02
CA GLY A 281 14.81 14.10 0.04
C GLY A 281 15.79 15.27 0.07
N ASN A 282 15.44 16.42 -0.54
CA ASN A 282 16.22 17.65 -0.44
C ASN A 282 15.90 18.40 0.85
N TYR A 283 16.93 18.87 1.56
CA TYR A 283 16.75 19.67 2.77
C TYR A 283 16.13 21.04 2.48
N LEU A 284 15.16 21.41 3.32
CA LEU A 284 14.44 22.68 3.27
C LEU A 284 14.86 23.55 4.47
N GLY A 285 15.09 24.84 4.23
CA GLY A 285 15.53 25.77 5.27
C GLY A 285 16.83 25.34 5.97
N ASN A 286 16.93 25.65 7.27
CA ASN A 286 18.04 25.24 8.14
C ASN A 286 17.61 24.05 9.02
N GLY A 287 18.59 23.37 9.61
CA GLY A 287 18.28 22.45 10.71
C GLY A 287 17.98 23.21 12.01
N VAL A 288 17.30 22.54 12.95
CA VAL A 288 17.14 23.00 14.33
C VAL A 288 17.80 22.00 15.27
N GLU A 289 18.47 22.44 16.33
CA GLU A 289 19.17 21.60 17.29
C GLU A 289 18.66 21.84 18.71
N VAL A 290 18.27 20.76 19.38
CA VAL A 290 18.06 20.73 20.82
C VAL A 290 19.31 20.17 21.48
N ASN A 291 19.93 20.96 22.37
CA ASN A 291 21.13 20.57 23.10
C ASN A 291 20.77 20.11 24.53
N TRP A 292 20.81 18.80 24.74
CA TRP A 292 20.44 18.16 26.00
C TRP A 292 21.39 18.45 27.16
N ASN A 293 22.63 18.87 26.91
CA ASN A 293 23.54 19.29 27.97
C ASN A 293 23.05 20.55 28.69
N ASN A 294 22.29 21.40 27.99
CA ASN A 294 21.77 22.66 28.52
C ASN A 294 20.29 22.59 28.94
N THR A 295 19.56 21.54 28.51
CA THR A 295 18.16 21.35 28.87
C THR A 295 18.02 20.89 30.33
N PRO A 296 17.21 21.57 31.15
CA PRO A 296 17.02 21.22 32.55
C PRO A 296 16.25 19.90 32.70
N VAL A 297 16.54 19.18 33.79
CA VAL A 297 15.76 18.00 34.20
C VAL A 297 14.40 18.47 34.71
N VAL A 298 13.31 17.92 34.16
CA VAL A 298 11.94 18.24 34.55
C VAL A 298 11.26 17.11 35.31
N GLY A 299 11.78 15.88 35.23
CA GLY A 299 11.20 14.70 35.87
C GLY A 299 12.17 13.55 36.01
N ASN A 300 11.68 12.44 36.58
CA ASN A 300 12.41 11.19 36.63
C ASN A 300 11.49 9.99 36.39
N SER A 301 12.03 8.96 35.75
CA SER A 301 11.42 7.64 35.60
C SER A 301 12.21 6.58 36.37
N HIS A 302 11.58 5.43 36.59
CA HIS A 302 12.21 4.24 37.13
C HIS A 302 11.93 3.07 36.19
N VAL A 303 12.99 2.56 35.56
CA VAL A 303 12.87 1.64 34.42
C VAL A 303 13.68 0.36 34.62
N ASP A 304 13.21 -0.69 33.97
CA ASP A 304 13.98 -1.86 33.60
C ASP A 304 14.54 -1.70 32.18
N GLN A 305 15.60 -2.44 31.85
CA GLN A 305 16.34 -2.28 30.60
C GLN A 305 16.61 -3.61 29.92
N TYR A 306 16.40 -3.65 28.62
CA TYR A 306 16.54 -4.85 27.80
C TYR A 306 17.44 -4.58 26.58
N ASN A 307 18.40 -5.47 26.34
CA ASN A 307 19.24 -5.49 25.14
C ASN A 307 18.43 -5.96 23.92
N THR A 308 19.01 -5.94 22.73
CA THR A 308 18.36 -6.39 21.48
C THR A 308 18.02 -7.87 21.44
N ASP A 309 18.71 -8.71 22.21
CA ASP A 309 18.46 -10.15 22.33
C ASP A 309 17.49 -10.48 23.49
N ASP A 310 16.67 -9.52 23.91
CA ASP A 310 15.75 -9.56 25.06
C ASP A 310 16.41 -9.77 26.43
N SER A 311 17.74 -9.91 26.49
CA SER A 311 18.43 -10.08 27.76
C SER A 311 18.38 -8.81 28.60
N THR A 312 18.22 -8.96 29.92
CA THR A 312 18.23 -7.82 30.83
C THR A 312 19.59 -7.12 30.83
N SER A 313 19.61 -5.83 30.51
CA SER A 313 20.79 -4.95 30.57
C SER A 313 20.91 -4.22 31.91
N GLY A 314 19.77 -3.99 32.55
CA GLY A 314 19.68 -3.29 33.82
C GLY A 314 18.28 -3.44 34.42
N LYS A 315 18.18 -3.28 35.73
CA LYS A 315 16.90 -3.32 36.42
C LYS A 315 16.81 -2.24 37.49
N ASN A 316 15.61 -1.74 37.75
CA ASN A 316 15.35 -0.75 38.79
C ASN A 316 16.30 0.46 38.69
N VAL A 317 16.42 1.02 37.49
CA VAL A 317 17.31 2.16 37.23
C VAL A 317 16.50 3.44 37.13
N LYS A 318 16.89 4.45 37.91
CA LYS A 318 16.30 5.79 37.82
C LYS A 318 16.89 6.55 36.63
N LYS A 319 16.06 7.15 35.78
CA LYS A 319 16.49 8.01 34.68
C LYS A 319 15.92 9.41 34.81
N ASN A 320 16.71 10.39 34.38
CA ASN A 320 16.26 11.78 34.31
C ASN A 320 15.50 12.00 33.03
N ILE A 321 14.55 12.93 33.06
CA ILE A 321 13.74 13.27 31.90
C ILE A 321 13.89 14.75 31.57
N ARG A 322 14.04 15.03 30.28
CA ARG A 322 14.14 16.39 29.73
C ARG A 322 13.25 16.49 28.52
N LEU A 323 12.64 17.66 28.34
CA LEU A 323 11.84 17.96 27.16
C LEU A 323 12.22 19.36 26.66
N ALA A 324 12.15 19.54 25.35
CA ALA A 324 12.29 20.83 24.69
C ALA A 324 11.30 20.89 23.54
N ALA A 325 10.75 22.07 23.30
CA ALA A 325 9.88 22.33 22.18
C ALA A 325 10.64 23.10 21.09
N VAL A 326 10.11 23.09 19.87
CA VAL A 326 10.61 23.84 18.72
C VAL A 326 9.43 24.48 18.02
N GLU A 327 9.58 25.75 17.66
CA GLU A 327 8.66 26.44 16.75
C GLU A 327 9.11 26.20 15.31
N LEU A 328 8.17 25.96 14.41
CA LEU A 328 8.36 25.69 13.00
C LEU A 328 9.06 26.86 12.28
N SER A 329 8.88 28.08 12.78
CA SER A 329 9.58 29.26 12.27
C SER A 329 11.09 29.23 12.49
N GLU A 330 11.60 28.40 13.43
CA GLU A 330 13.03 28.23 13.70
C GLU A 330 13.78 27.56 12.53
N PHE A 331 13.08 26.81 11.66
CA PHE A 331 13.66 26.23 10.44
C PHE A 331 13.96 27.29 9.37
N GLY A 332 13.32 28.46 9.41
CA GLY A 332 13.56 29.54 8.45
C GLY A 332 13.07 29.25 7.03
N LEU A 333 11.97 28.50 6.90
CA LEU A 333 11.37 28.11 5.62
C LEU A 333 10.78 29.31 4.87
N THR A 334 11.06 29.39 3.57
CA THR A 334 10.36 30.26 2.63
C THR A 334 8.93 29.76 2.37
N PRO A 335 8.03 30.62 1.85
CA PRO A 335 6.68 30.19 1.49
C PRO A 335 6.62 29.02 0.50
N ALA A 336 7.59 28.91 -0.42
CA ALA A 336 7.64 27.82 -1.38
C ALA A 336 8.12 26.50 -0.73
N GLU A 337 9.07 26.56 0.19
CA GLU A 337 9.57 25.38 0.90
C GLU A 337 8.49 24.79 1.83
N ARG A 338 7.68 25.63 2.49
CA ARG A 338 6.58 25.12 3.35
C ARG A 338 5.59 24.24 2.61
N ALA A 339 5.32 24.52 1.34
CA ALA A 339 4.41 23.73 0.52
C ALA A 339 5.00 22.38 0.09
N LYS A 340 6.30 22.16 0.28
CA LYS A 340 7.01 20.95 -0.14
C LYS A 340 7.43 20.05 1.02
N ALA A 341 7.39 20.55 2.25
CA ALA A 341 7.91 19.85 3.41
C ALA A 341 7.03 18.65 3.79
N VAL A 342 7.46 17.45 3.40
CA VAL A 342 6.72 16.18 3.58
C VAL A 342 7.54 15.11 4.30
N ILE A 343 8.81 15.38 4.63
CA ILE A 343 9.66 14.46 5.38
C ILE A 343 10.26 15.17 6.59
N PHE A 344 10.24 14.50 7.73
CA PHE A 344 10.98 14.88 8.91
C PHE A 344 12.21 13.98 9.09
N ARG A 345 13.37 14.58 9.34
CA ARG A 345 14.58 13.85 9.76
C ARG A 345 14.99 14.26 11.17
N LEU A 346 15.10 13.28 12.05
CA LEU A 346 15.62 13.42 13.41
C LEU A 346 16.99 12.73 13.50
N GLU A 347 18.06 13.50 13.59
CA GLU A 347 19.38 12.99 13.94
C GLU A 347 19.56 12.96 15.45
N ILE A 348 20.01 11.81 15.95
CA ILE A 348 20.08 11.49 17.37
C ILE A 348 21.53 11.22 17.71
N SER A 349 22.10 12.04 18.59
CA SER A 349 23.40 11.73 19.17
C SER A 349 23.32 10.51 20.10
N ALA A 350 24.42 9.79 20.27
CA ALA A 350 24.48 8.51 20.99
C ALA A 350 23.84 8.43 22.39
N ASN A 351 23.67 9.55 23.11
CA ASN A 351 23.02 9.56 24.43
C ASN A 351 21.83 10.54 24.52
N ALA A 352 21.27 10.94 23.38
CA ALA A 352 20.06 11.75 23.34
C ALA A 352 18.79 10.93 23.64
N ASP A 353 18.86 9.60 23.54
CA ASP A 353 17.94 8.62 24.15
C ASP A 353 16.47 9.06 24.30
N PRO A 354 15.71 9.09 23.19
CA PRO A 354 14.36 9.64 23.18
C PRO A 354 13.33 8.73 23.86
N ILE A 355 12.24 9.35 24.34
CA ILE A 355 11.01 8.66 24.76
C ILE A 355 10.10 8.56 23.55
N PHE A 356 9.71 9.70 22.99
CA PHE A 356 8.92 9.86 21.77
C PHE A 356 9.28 11.17 21.07
N PHE A 357 8.82 11.33 19.84
CA PHE A 357 8.91 12.56 19.05
C PHE A 357 7.49 12.95 18.60
N VAL A 358 7.00 14.12 19.01
CA VAL A 358 5.59 14.50 18.79
C VAL A 358 5.48 15.88 18.16
N VAL A 359 4.39 16.09 17.44
CA VAL A 359 4.10 17.32 16.72
C VAL A 359 2.70 17.81 17.04
N ASN A 360 2.50 19.13 16.97
CA ASN A 360 1.19 19.75 17.12
C ASN A 360 0.35 19.45 15.87
N ASP A 361 -0.85 18.90 16.05
CA ASP A 361 -1.74 18.51 14.95
C ASP A 361 -2.16 19.72 14.08
N ASN A 362 -2.18 20.92 14.67
CA ASN A 362 -2.48 22.14 13.95
C ASN A 362 -1.30 22.65 13.12
N SER A 363 -0.11 22.09 13.29
CA SER A 363 1.13 22.59 12.67
C SER A 363 1.67 21.66 11.60
N LEU A 364 1.61 20.36 11.86
CA LEU A 364 2.14 19.31 10.99
C LEU A 364 1.05 18.27 10.73
N ILE A 365 0.83 17.94 9.47
CA ILE A 365 -0.10 16.90 9.06
C ILE A 365 0.67 15.58 9.18
N THR A 366 0.26 14.72 10.13
CA THR A 366 1.00 13.51 10.49
C THR A 366 0.64 12.29 9.65
N ASN A 367 -0.53 12.30 9.03
CA ASN A 367 -0.98 11.21 8.19
C ASN A 367 -0.51 11.51 6.78
N CYS A 368 0.37 10.65 6.28
CA CYS A 368 0.41 10.46 4.85
C CYS A 368 -0.95 9.82 4.45
N THR A 369 -1.49 10.23 3.31
CA THR A 369 -2.74 9.66 2.79
C THR A 369 -2.35 8.40 2.04
N PRO A 370 -2.75 7.20 2.52
CA PRO A 370 -2.52 5.98 1.77
C PRO A 370 -3.12 6.08 0.38
N GLN A 371 -2.45 5.52 -0.62
CA GLN A 371 -3.05 5.39 -1.96
C GLN A 371 -4.17 4.33 -1.92
N ASP A 372 -5.22 4.59 -2.69
CA ASP A 372 -6.43 3.77 -2.85
C ASP A 372 -6.82 3.95 -4.32
N THR A 373 -6.34 3.05 -5.18
CA THR A 373 -6.36 3.21 -6.64
C THR A 373 -7.78 3.04 -7.21
N ASP A 374 -8.52 2.07 -6.72
CA ASP A 374 -9.89 1.76 -7.16
C ASP A 374 -10.98 2.56 -6.41
N GLY A 375 -10.64 3.19 -5.28
CA GLY A 375 -11.56 3.98 -4.47
C GLY A 375 -12.55 3.16 -3.63
N ASP A 376 -12.24 1.90 -3.33
CA ASP A 376 -13.07 1.01 -2.53
C ASP A 376 -13.02 1.33 -1.01
N GLY A 377 -12.01 2.11 -0.61
CA GLY A 377 -11.76 2.57 0.75
C GLY A 377 -10.74 1.75 1.54
N LEU A 378 -10.09 0.78 0.91
CA LEU A 378 -8.90 0.09 1.38
C LEU A 378 -7.66 0.77 0.77
N ALA A 379 -6.54 0.75 1.50
CA ALA A 379 -5.29 1.24 0.94
C ALA A 379 -4.67 0.15 0.07
N ASN A 380 -3.94 0.51 -0.98
CA ASN A 380 -3.29 -0.46 -1.87
C ASN A 380 -2.44 -1.48 -1.08
N SER A 381 -1.70 -1.04 -0.06
CA SER A 381 -0.89 -1.95 0.80
C SER A 381 -1.72 -2.92 1.66
N LEU A 382 -3.04 -2.81 1.64
CA LEU A 382 -3.97 -3.68 2.36
C LEU A 382 -4.94 -4.39 1.40
N ASP A 383 -4.82 -4.13 0.10
CA ASP A 383 -5.72 -4.54 -0.96
C ASP A 383 -5.06 -5.58 -1.87
N LEU A 384 -5.69 -6.74 -2.01
CA LEU A 384 -5.14 -7.82 -2.84
C LEU A 384 -5.46 -7.67 -4.34
N ASP A 385 -6.26 -6.67 -4.71
CA ASP A 385 -6.69 -6.33 -6.08
C ASP A 385 -6.89 -4.80 -6.18
N SER A 386 -5.79 -4.04 -6.13
CA SER A 386 -5.76 -2.58 -5.96
C SER A 386 -6.48 -1.80 -7.05
N ASP A 387 -6.70 -2.39 -8.23
CA ASP A 387 -7.40 -1.76 -9.34
C ASP A 387 -8.74 -2.43 -9.70
N ASN A 388 -9.14 -3.48 -8.96
CA ASN A 388 -10.41 -4.19 -9.08
C ASN A 388 -10.69 -4.80 -10.46
N ASP A 389 -9.64 -5.14 -11.22
CA ASP A 389 -9.77 -5.73 -12.56
C ASP A 389 -10.04 -7.26 -12.52
N GLY A 390 -9.90 -7.87 -11.33
CA GLY A 390 -10.16 -9.29 -11.10
C GLY A 390 -8.95 -10.21 -11.23
N ILE A 391 -7.76 -9.66 -11.41
CA ILE A 391 -6.47 -10.30 -11.20
C ILE A 391 -6.06 -10.01 -9.74
N TYR A 392 -5.04 -10.71 -9.21
CA TYR A 392 -4.53 -10.39 -7.86
C TYR A 392 -3.23 -9.62 -8.05
N ASP A 393 -2.97 -8.64 -7.19
CA ASP A 393 -1.78 -7.80 -7.23
C ASP A 393 -0.49 -8.63 -7.29
N GLY A 394 -0.32 -9.62 -6.40
CA GLY A 394 0.81 -10.56 -6.44
C GLY A 394 0.95 -11.37 -7.75
N ILE A 395 -0.14 -11.64 -8.49
CA ILE A 395 -0.05 -12.25 -9.84
C ILE A 395 0.54 -11.25 -10.83
N GLU A 396 0.07 -10.01 -10.81
CA GLU A 396 0.49 -8.94 -11.71
C GLU A 396 1.92 -8.50 -11.44
N ALA A 397 2.31 -8.45 -10.17
CA ALA A 397 3.67 -8.21 -9.73
C ALA A 397 4.69 -9.20 -10.35
N GLY A 398 4.24 -10.37 -10.80
CA GLY A 398 5.02 -11.25 -11.67
C GLY A 398 6.10 -12.06 -10.95
N HIS A 399 6.00 -12.24 -9.63
CA HIS A 399 6.96 -13.04 -8.86
C HIS A 399 6.84 -14.56 -9.12
N GLY A 400 5.73 -15.02 -9.71
CA GLY A 400 5.55 -16.41 -10.17
C GLY A 400 5.42 -17.45 -9.04
N VAL A 401 5.08 -16.99 -7.82
CA VAL A 401 4.85 -17.84 -6.65
C VAL A 401 3.36 -18.17 -6.56
N THR A 402 3.02 -19.34 -6.05
CA THR A 402 1.63 -19.74 -5.88
C THR A 402 0.99 -18.99 -4.70
N LEU A 403 -0.08 -18.26 -4.99
CA LEU A 403 -0.90 -17.56 -4.00
C LEU A 403 -2.06 -18.44 -3.50
N VAL A 404 -2.54 -18.14 -2.29
CA VAL A 404 -3.75 -18.72 -1.70
C VAL A 404 -4.70 -17.59 -1.36
N ALA A 405 -5.66 -17.33 -2.26
CA ALA A 405 -6.59 -16.20 -2.18
C ALA A 405 -5.84 -14.86 -2.09
N GLY A 406 -5.02 -14.56 -3.09
CA GLY A 406 -4.20 -13.34 -3.18
C GLY A 406 -2.90 -13.36 -2.39
N LYS A 407 -2.79 -14.19 -1.33
CA LYS A 407 -1.66 -14.12 -0.40
C LYS A 407 -0.58 -15.18 -0.62
N LEU A 408 0.66 -14.81 -0.33
CA LEU A 408 1.75 -15.75 -0.12
C LEU A 408 1.52 -16.59 1.14
N THR A 409 2.19 -17.75 1.18
CA THR A 409 2.15 -18.63 2.35
C THR A 409 3.55 -19.15 2.65
N GLY A 410 3.90 -19.23 3.93
CA GLY A 410 5.20 -19.74 4.34
C GLY A 410 5.75 -19.03 5.56
N PRO A 411 7.07 -19.16 5.81
CA PRO A 411 7.77 -18.33 6.77
C PRO A 411 7.82 -16.88 6.30
N VAL A 412 7.61 -15.98 7.25
CA VAL A 412 7.78 -14.54 7.10
C VAL A 412 8.91 -14.10 8.02
N GLY A 413 9.76 -13.19 7.53
CA GLY A 413 10.91 -12.66 8.25
C GLY A 413 10.54 -11.66 9.34
N ALA A 414 11.54 -11.12 10.02
CA ALA A 414 11.40 -10.00 10.94
C ALA A 414 11.24 -8.63 10.23
N ASP A 415 11.19 -8.64 8.89
CA ASP A 415 10.82 -7.53 8.04
C ASP A 415 9.41 -7.69 7.43
N GLY A 416 8.65 -8.74 7.74
CA GLY A 416 7.25 -8.87 7.29
C GLY A 416 7.06 -9.34 5.85
N ILE A 417 8.13 -9.27 5.05
CA ILE A 417 8.13 -9.83 3.70
C ILE A 417 8.28 -11.37 3.77
N ALA A 418 7.47 -12.10 3.00
CA ALA A 418 7.58 -13.54 2.91
C ALA A 418 8.94 -14.02 2.34
N ASP A 419 9.58 -14.99 3.02
CA ASP A 419 10.89 -15.54 2.63
C ASP A 419 10.95 -16.04 1.17
N VAL A 420 9.80 -16.43 0.60
CA VAL A 420 9.70 -17.01 -0.74
C VAL A 420 9.99 -16.00 -1.86
N VAL A 421 9.72 -14.71 -1.62
CA VAL A 421 10.03 -13.61 -2.56
C VAL A 421 11.33 -12.89 -2.20
N GLN A 422 12.10 -13.41 -1.24
CA GLN A 422 13.40 -12.85 -0.85
C GLN A 422 14.58 -13.71 -1.33
N ALA A 423 15.75 -13.09 -1.43
CA ALA A 423 16.96 -13.81 -1.82
C ALA A 423 17.52 -14.63 -0.65
N VAL A 424 17.97 -15.86 -0.93
CA VAL A 424 18.49 -16.77 0.11
C VAL A 424 19.63 -16.14 0.90
N GLY A 425 19.45 -16.01 2.22
CA GLY A 425 20.41 -15.39 3.12
C GLY A 425 20.33 -13.86 3.20
N GLN A 426 19.29 -13.27 2.60
CA GLN A 426 18.93 -11.86 2.70
C GLN A 426 17.55 -11.64 3.34
N TYR A 427 16.96 -12.69 3.94
CA TYR A 427 15.77 -12.55 4.81
C TYR A 427 16.01 -11.44 5.85
N ASP A 428 14.98 -10.65 6.16
CA ASP A 428 14.98 -9.53 7.13
C ASP A 428 15.65 -8.20 6.68
N ASN A 429 15.91 -8.02 5.38
CA ASN A 429 16.57 -6.83 4.84
C ASN A 429 15.67 -5.87 4.06
N GLY A 430 14.36 -6.14 3.98
CA GLY A 430 13.39 -5.29 3.28
C GLY A 430 13.54 -5.31 1.76
N THR A 431 14.05 -6.41 1.17
CA THR A 431 14.23 -6.51 -0.29
C THR A 431 13.62 -7.77 -0.87
N ILE A 432 13.00 -7.61 -2.03
CA ILE A 432 12.49 -8.69 -2.88
C ILE A 432 13.51 -9.16 -3.91
N ASN A 433 13.31 -10.36 -4.45
CA ASN A 433 14.22 -11.05 -5.38
C ASN A 433 13.76 -11.03 -6.85
N TYR A 434 12.70 -10.26 -7.14
CA TYR A 434 12.11 -10.08 -8.46
C TYR A 434 11.98 -8.60 -8.79
N GLU A 435 11.71 -8.29 -10.06
CA GLU A 435 11.34 -6.94 -10.50
C GLU A 435 9.82 -6.92 -10.63
N ILE A 436 9.16 -6.00 -9.91
CA ILE A 436 7.71 -5.78 -10.05
C ILE A 436 7.43 -5.34 -11.48
N LYS A 437 6.34 -5.84 -12.06
CA LYS A 437 6.00 -5.62 -13.45
C LYS A 437 5.51 -4.19 -13.70
N ASP A 438 5.98 -3.67 -14.83
CA ASP A 438 5.58 -2.44 -15.50
C ASP A 438 5.69 -2.74 -17.00
N SER A 439 4.60 -3.27 -17.57
CA SER A 439 4.57 -3.88 -18.90
C SER A 439 4.77 -2.84 -20.00
N ASN A 440 4.26 -1.61 -19.81
CA ASN A 440 4.39 -0.50 -20.77
C ASN A 440 5.57 0.46 -20.49
N ASN A 441 6.25 0.34 -19.34
CA ASN A 441 7.34 1.19 -18.83
C ASN A 441 6.95 2.66 -18.62
N ASP A 442 5.74 2.93 -18.10
CA ASP A 442 5.24 4.28 -17.81
C ASP A 442 5.37 4.71 -16.34
N ASN A 443 5.92 3.84 -15.49
CA ASN A 443 6.06 3.95 -14.03
C ASN A 443 4.75 3.79 -13.24
N THR A 444 3.68 3.35 -13.87
CA THR A 444 2.53 2.70 -13.21
C THR A 444 2.83 1.21 -13.21
N LEU A 445 2.82 0.59 -12.03
CA LEU A 445 3.05 -0.84 -11.91
C LEU A 445 1.76 -1.56 -12.34
N ASP A 446 1.90 -2.78 -12.90
CA ASP A 446 0.79 -3.51 -13.52
C ASP A 446 -0.41 -3.65 -12.55
N PHE A 447 -0.16 -4.04 -11.29
CA PHE A 447 -1.20 -4.18 -10.23
C PHE A 447 -1.96 -2.89 -9.87
N LEU A 448 -1.58 -1.75 -10.43
CA LEU A 448 -2.25 -0.45 -10.23
C LEU A 448 -2.92 0.04 -11.54
N SER A 449 -2.96 -0.78 -12.58
CA SER A 449 -3.22 -0.36 -13.96
C SER A 449 -4.24 -1.25 -14.66
N SER A 450 -5.45 -0.72 -14.86
CA SER A 450 -6.52 -1.37 -15.65
C SER A 450 -6.23 -1.68 -17.15
N ASP A 451 -5.05 -1.30 -17.67
CA ASP A 451 -4.56 -1.49 -19.06
C ASP A 451 -3.01 -1.51 -19.03
N SER A 452 -2.43 -2.55 -18.43
CA SER A 452 -1.00 -2.68 -18.10
C SER A 452 -0.07 -2.58 -19.31
N ASP A 453 -0.50 -3.07 -20.47
CA ASP A 453 0.30 -3.02 -21.70
C ASP A 453 0.01 -1.79 -22.58
N SER A 454 -1.07 -1.05 -22.28
CA SER A 454 -1.53 0.15 -22.97
C SER A 454 -1.83 -0.04 -24.45
N ASP A 455 -2.38 -1.18 -24.80
CA ASP A 455 -2.85 -1.49 -26.15
C ASP A 455 -4.31 -1.07 -26.40
N GLY A 456 -5.01 -0.67 -25.35
CA GLY A 456 -6.38 -0.16 -25.35
C GLY A 456 -7.45 -1.25 -25.21
N CYS A 457 -7.07 -2.48 -24.89
CA CYS A 457 -7.90 -3.46 -24.21
C CYS A 457 -7.69 -3.35 -22.69
N SER A 458 -8.68 -3.73 -21.89
CA SER A 458 -8.51 -3.69 -20.42
C SER A 458 -8.05 -5.04 -19.90
N ASP A 459 -7.27 -5.02 -18.83
CA ASP A 459 -6.67 -6.20 -18.23
C ASP A 459 -7.72 -7.23 -17.83
N VAL A 460 -8.83 -6.79 -17.23
CA VAL A 460 -10.02 -7.61 -16.96
C VAL A 460 -10.51 -8.41 -18.18
N LEU A 461 -10.55 -7.80 -19.37
CA LEU A 461 -11.00 -8.47 -20.59
C LEU A 461 -9.94 -9.42 -21.11
N GLU A 462 -8.68 -9.01 -21.09
CA GLU A 462 -7.53 -9.78 -21.56
C GLU A 462 -7.25 -10.99 -20.69
N ALA A 463 -7.45 -10.89 -19.38
CA ALA A 463 -7.45 -12.03 -18.47
C ALA A 463 -8.60 -13.01 -18.73
N GLY A 464 -9.56 -12.66 -19.59
CA GLY A 464 -10.69 -13.48 -19.98
C GLY A 464 -11.89 -13.36 -19.05
N PHE A 465 -11.96 -12.29 -18.27
CA PHE A 465 -13.06 -12.03 -17.34
C PHE A 465 -14.15 -11.17 -17.99
N LEU A 466 -15.19 -10.88 -17.20
CA LEU A 466 -16.35 -10.13 -17.68
C LEU A 466 -16.18 -8.67 -17.27
N ASP A 467 -16.21 -7.76 -18.23
CA ASP A 467 -16.48 -6.33 -18.03
C ASP A 467 -17.72 -5.97 -18.87
N GLY A 468 -18.85 -5.82 -18.18
CA GLY A 468 -20.18 -5.70 -18.80
C GLY A 468 -20.61 -4.28 -19.11
N ASP A 469 -19.99 -3.29 -18.46
CA ASP A 469 -20.21 -1.85 -18.62
C ASP A 469 -19.02 -1.11 -19.23
N ASN A 470 -17.93 -1.82 -19.53
CA ASN A 470 -16.72 -1.33 -20.16
C ASN A 470 -16.06 -0.21 -19.34
N ASP A 471 -15.98 -0.39 -18.03
CA ASP A 471 -15.34 0.56 -17.11
C ASP A 471 -13.94 0.13 -16.67
N GLY A 472 -13.46 -1.03 -17.12
CA GLY A 472 -12.14 -1.57 -16.78
C GLY A 472 -12.14 -2.44 -15.52
N TYR A 473 -13.26 -2.54 -14.81
CA TYR A 473 -13.36 -3.31 -13.58
C TYR A 473 -14.05 -4.67 -13.78
N LEU A 474 -13.82 -5.58 -12.84
CA LEU A 474 -14.46 -6.90 -12.86
C LEU A 474 -15.98 -6.82 -12.66
N GLY A 475 -16.70 -7.19 -13.71
CA GLY A 475 -18.11 -7.54 -13.69
C GLY A 475 -19.01 -6.45 -14.25
N THR A 476 -19.92 -5.93 -13.44
CA THR A 476 -20.80 -4.83 -13.83
C THR A 476 -21.17 -4.04 -12.59
N SER A 477 -21.03 -2.73 -12.64
CA SER A 477 -21.34 -1.83 -11.52
C SER A 477 -22.77 -2.03 -11.01
N LEU A 478 -23.01 -2.08 -9.69
CA LEU A 478 -22.10 -1.82 -8.57
C LEU A 478 -21.29 -3.07 -8.18
N ILE A 479 -19.97 -2.93 -8.07
CA ILE A 479 -19.06 -3.95 -7.51
C ILE A 479 -19.08 -3.92 -5.97
N MET A 480 -18.75 -5.04 -5.35
CA MET A 480 -18.71 -5.21 -3.90
C MET A 480 -17.45 -6.00 -3.55
N THR A 481 -16.57 -5.41 -2.75
CA THR A 481 -15.32 -6.02 -2.31
C THR A 481 -15.48 -6.70 -0.96
N ASN A 482 -14.55 -7.60 -0.61
CA ASN A 482 -14.51 -8.20 0.72
C ASN A 482 -13.60 -7.39 1.67
N SER A 483 -13.11 -7.96 2.78
CA SER A 483 -12.23 -7.24 3.71
C SER A 483 -10.78 -7.10 3.23
N TRP A 484 -10.48 -7.61 2.04
CA TRP A 484 -9.17 -7.66 1.39
C TRP A 484 -9.22 -7.01 0.00
N GLY A 485 -10.22 -6.14 -0.25
CA GLY A 485 -10.43 -5.44 -1.53
C GLY A 485 -10.83 -6.30 -2.73
N VAL A 486 -10.66 -7.62 -2.68
CA VAL A 486 -11.11 -8.54 -3.73
C VAL A 486 -12.63 -8.47 -4.02
N VAL A 487 -13.01 -8.18 -5.28
CA VAL A 487 -14.39 -8.20 -5.81
C VAL A 487 -15.09 -9.54 -5.57
N THR A 488 -16.36 -9.48 -5.18
CA THR A 488 -17.16 -10.67 -4.87
C THR A 488 -18.35 -10.86 -5.81
N GLY A 489 -18.57 -12.11 -6.24
CA GLY A 489 -19.79 -12.51 -6.94
C GLY A 489 -19.85 -12.18 -8.44
N GLN A 490 -18.77 -11.68 -9.04
CA GLN A 490 -18.69 -11.31 -10.46
C GLN A 490 -17.88 -12.30 -11.32
N GLY A 491 -17.05 -13.16 -10.72
CA GLY A 491 -16.12 -14.04 -11.46
C GLY A 491 -14.68 -13.74 -11.04
N GLY A 492 -13.75 -13.77 -12.00
CA GLY A 492 -12.36 -13.37 -11.78
C GLY A 492 -11.52 -14.35 -10.94
N TYR A 493 -10.30 -13.93 -10.63
CA TYR A 493 -9.34 -14.57 -9.73
C TYR A 493 -9.05 -16.03 -10.09
N THR A 494 -9.01 -16.29 -11.40
CA THR A 494 -8.49 -17.53 -11.98
C THR A 494 -7.27 -17.20 -12.81
N ASN A 495 -6.52 -18.21 -13.27
CA ASN A 495 -5.36 -17.95 -14.14
C ASN A 495 -5.75 -17.03 -15.32
N PRO A 496 -5.09 -15.87 -15.48
CA PRO A 496 -5.29 -14.99 -16.62
C PRO A 496 -5.07 -15.73 -17.95
N MET A 497 -5.75 -15.28 -18.99
CA MET A 497 -5.64 -15.86 -20.33
C MET A 497 -4.26 -15.56 -20.95
N ASP A 498 -3.73 -16.56 -21.64
CA ASP A 498 -2.58 -16.46 -22.55
C ASP A 498 -3.06 -17.10 -23.86
N GLY A 499 -3.58 -16.27 -24.74
CA GLY A 499 -4.32 -16.68 -25.92
C GLY A 499 -3.44 -17.40 -26.94
N ASP A 500 -2.19 -16.96 -27.09
CA ASP A 500 -1.24 -17.53 -28.05
C ASP A 500 -0.30 -18.61 -27.45
N ASN A 501 -0.40 -18.85 -26.13
CA ASN A 501 0.36 -19.80 -25.33
C ASN A 501 1.87 -19.52 -25.31
N ASN A 502 2.27 -18.25 -25.27
CA ASN A 502 3.66 -17.83 -25.25
C ASN A 502 4.25 -17.63 -23.84
N THR A 503 3.45 -17.91 -22.79
CA THR A 503 3.75 -17.81 -21.35
C THR A 503 3.75 -16.41 -20.75
N VAL A 504 3.42 -15.38 -21.53
CA VAL A 504 3.10 -14.06 -21.02
C VAL A 504 1.57 -13.91 -21.10
N PRO A 505 0.88 -13.55 -20.01
CA PRO A 505 -0.54 -13.28 -20.06
C PRO A 505 -0.88 -12.14 -21.03
N ASP A 506 -2.05 -12.21 -21.66
CA ASP A 506 -2.45 -11.27 -22.71
C ASP A 506 -2.47 -9.82 -22.18
N TYR A 507 -2.90 -9.59 -20.93
CA TYR A 507 -2.94 -8.25 -20.31
C TYR A 507 -1.57 -7.57 -20.13
N GLN A 508 -0.47 -8.32 -20.31
CA GLN A 508 0.90 -7.79 -20.25
C GLN A 508 1.54 -7.69 -21.65
N GLU A 509 0.82 -8.00 -22.72
CA GLU A 509 1.37 -8.18 -24.06
C GLU A 509 0.81 -7.23 -25.11
N PHE A 510 1.48 -6.09 -25.28
CA PHE A 510 1.03 -5.07 -26.24
C PHE A 510 0.66 -5.68 -27.60
N SER A 511 -0.63 -5.64 -27.88
CA SER A 511 -1.22 -6.29 -29.02
C SER A 511 -2.10 -5.33 -29.81
N SER A 512 -2.75 -5.87 -30.85
CA SER A 512 -3.67 -5.08 -31.66
C SER A 512 -4.47 -5.95 -32.61
N ALA A 513 -5.58 -5.40 -33.08
CA ALA A 513 -6.42 -6.05 -34.07
C ALA A 513 -5.64 -6.39 -35.37
N PRO A 514 -5.96 -7.51 -36.04
CA PRO A 514 -5.38 -7.84 -37.33
C PRO A 514 -5.50 -6.70 -38.34
N ASN A 515 -4.50 -6.55 -39.21
CA ASN A 515 -4.54 -5.55 -40.27
C ASN A 515 -4.21 -6.16 -41.62
N ILE A 516 -5.18 -6.14 -42.55
CA ILE A 516 -4.97 -6.60 -43.92
C ILE A 516 -4.36 -5.46 -44.75
N SER A 517 -3.06 -5.57 -45.03
CA SER A 517 -2.33 -4.59 -45.87
C SER A 517 -2.45 -4.90 -47.36
N VAL A 518 -2.58 -6.18 -47.72
CA VAL A 518 -2.85 -6.62 -49.10
C VAL A 518 -3.91 -7.71 -49.09
N ALA A 519 -5.12 -7.37 -49.53
CA ALA A 519 -6.20 -8.33 -49.70
C ALA A 519 -5.86 -9.38 -50.79
N PRO A 520 -6.36 -10.61 -50.65
CA PRO A 520 -6.18 -11.63 -51.67
C PRO A 520 -6.77 -11.17 -53.01
N GLN A 521 -6.28 -11.73 -54.11
CA GLN A 521 -6.68 -11.32 -55.46
C GLN A 521 -7.25 -12.51 -56.24
N ASP A 522 -8.14 -12.20 -57.20
CA ASP A 522 -8.63 -13.17 -58.18
C ASP A 522 -7.47 -13.87 -58.88
N THR A 523 -7.50 -15.20 -58.87
CA THR A 523 -6.38 -16.02 -59.35
C THR A 523 -6.79 -16.77 -60.61
N LEU A 524 -5.95 -16.71 -61.64
CA LEU A 524 -6.12 -17.47 -62.88
C LEU A 524 -5.15 -18.65 -62.91
N ILE A 525 -5.67 -19.87 -62.90
CA ILE A 525 -4.88 -21.09 -63.04
C ILE A 525 -5.31 -21.80 -64.33
N PHE A 526 -4.37 -22.48 -65.00
CA PHE A 526 -4.71 -23.32 -66.14
C PHE A 526 -5.00 -24.75 -65.68
N ASP A 527 -6.01 -25.37 -66.30
CA ASP A 527 -6.40 -26.77 -66.10
C ASP A 527 -5.17 -27.71 -66.04
N GLY A 528 -5.09 -28.51 -64.98
CA GLY A 528 -3.99 -29.43 -64.66
C GLY A 528 -2.77 -28.81 -63.97
N ASN A 529 -2.77 -27.51 -63.64
CA ASN A 529 -1.68 -26.87 -62.90
C ASN A 529 -2.07 -26.55 -61.45
N SER A 530 -1.07 -26.17 -60.66
CA SER A 530 -1.23 -25.61 -59.32
C SER A 530 -0.97 -24.10 -59.31
N GLY A 531 -1.43 -23.43 -58.26
CA GLY A 531 -1.21 -22.00 -58.03
C GLY A 531 -1.62 -21.60 -56.63
N ASN A 532 -1.39 -20.34 -56.26
CA ASN A 532 -1.53 -19.88 -54.89
C ASN A 532 -2.49 -18.69 -54.81
N ILE A 533 -3.24 -18.60 -53.72
CA ILE A 533 -3.99 -17.43 -53.29
C ILE A 533 -3.34 -16.96 -51.99
N SER A 534 -2.87 -15.72 -51.94
CA SER A 534 -2.12 -15.20 -50.80
C SER A 534 -2.74 -13.91 -50.28
N ILE A 535 -2.56 -13.67 -48.98
CA ILE A 535 -2.89 -12.42 -48.30
C ILE A 535 -1.62 -11.86 -47.65
N THR A 536 -1.55 -10.55 -47.43
CA THR A 536 -0.56 -9.94 -46.54
C THR A 536 -1.29 -9.21 -45.43
N ALA A 537 -0.99 -9.58 -44.19
CA ALA A 537 -1.56 -8.98 -43.00
C ALA A 537 -0.51 -8.88 -41.88
N SER A 538 -0.73 -7.99 -40.93
CA SER A 538 0.01 -7.90 -39.66
C SER A 538 -0.92 -8.19 -38.48
N ASN A 539 -0.33 -8.37 -37.30
CA ASN A 539 -1.02 -8.59 -36.03
C ASN A 539 -2.02 -9.76 -36.10
N THR A 540 -1.55 -10.91 -36.58
CA THR A 540 -2.39 -12.09 -36.78
C THR A 540 -1.62 -13.33 -36.44
N SER A 541 -2.20 -14.15 -35.56
CA SER A 541 -1.66 -15.43 -35.13
C SER A 541 -2.28 -16.60 -35.91
N GLN A 542 -3.55 -16.45 -36.35
CA GLN A 542 -4.28 -17.50 -37.06
C GLN A 542 -4.91 -17.02 -38.37
N TYR A 543 -4.93 -17.96 -39.33
CA TYR A 543 -5.68 -17.85 -40.56
C TYR A 543 -6.68 -19.00 -40.66
N GLN A 544 -7.85 -18.75 -41.23
CA GLN A 544 -8.78 -19.82 -41.61
C GLN A 544 -9.36 -19.50 -42.99
N TRP A 545 -8.87 -20.19 -44.02
CA TRP A 545 -9.45 -20.12 -45.36
C TRP A 545 -10.84 -20.75 -45.38
N GLN A 546 -11.76 -20.09 -46.09
CA GLN A 546 -13.10 -20.56 -46.33
C GLN A 546 -13.39 -20.61 -47.83
N ILE A 547 -14.16 -21.61 -48.24
CA ILE A 547 -14.61 -21.81 -49.62
C ILE A 547 -16.12 -21.69 -49.74
N SER A 548 -16.56 -21.10 -50.85
CA SER A 548 -17.95 -21.03 -51.28
C SER A 548 -18.10 -21.71 -52.64
N THR A 549 -19.03 -22.67 -52.73
CA THR A 549 -19.40 -23.37 -53.97
C THR A 549 -20.76 -22.93 -54.52
N ASP A 550 -21.42 -21.96 -53.90
CA ASP A 550 -22.79 -21.54 -54.21
C ASP A 550 -22.90 -20.07 -54.62
N GLY A 551 -21.80 -19.49 -55.13
CA GLY A 551 -21.77 -18.10 -55.58
C GLY A 551 -21.71 -17.07 -54.45
N GLY A 552 -21.26 -17.47 -53.26
CA GLY A 552 -20.99 -16.58 -52.13
C GLY A 552 -22.12 -16.52 -51.11
N MET A 553 -23.12 -17.41 -51.21
CA MET A 553 -24.22 -17.44 -50.24
C MET A 553 -23.77 -18.09 -48.92
N ASN A 554 -22.92 -19.12 -48.98
CA ASN A 554 -22.38 -19.79 -47.81
C ASN A 554 -20.88 -20.02 -47.95
N PHE A 555 -20.14 -19.78 -46.88
CA PHE A 555 -18.71 -20.07 -46.78
C PHE A 555 -18.49 -21.16 -45.72
N SER A 556 -17.64 -22.13 -46.05
CA SER A 556 -17.29 -23.25 -45.19
C SER A 556 -15.79 -23.27 -44.91
N ASN A 557 -15.41 -23.56 -43.66
CA ASN A 557 -14.00 -23.68 -43.28
C ASN A 557 -13.32 -24.80 -44.08
N MET A 558 -12.15 -24.48 -44.61
CA MET A 558 -11.32 -25.43 -45.33
C MET A 558 -10.39 -26.16 -44.38
N VAL A 559 -10.06 -27.40 -44.74
CA VAL A 559 -9.02 -28.20 -44.12
C VAL A 559 -8.06 -28.67 -45.21
N ASP A 560 -6.79 -28.84 -44.85
CA ASP A 560 -5.78 -29.35 -45.77
C ASP A 560 -6.20 -30.71 -46.36
N SER A 561 -6.01 -30.84 -47.68
CA SER A 561 -6.43 -31.98 -48.49
C SER A 561 -5.51 -32.14 -49.70
N ALA A 562 -5.78 -33.13 -50.56
CA ALA A 562 -4.98 -33.34 -51.76
C ALA A 562 -4.97 -32.12 -52.72
N ASN A 563 -6.07 -31.35 -52.75
CA ASN A 563 -6.23 -30.22 -53.69
C ASN A 563 -5.95 -28.85 -53.05
N TYR A 564 -5.89 -28.78 -51.72
CA TYR A 564 -5.75 -27.53 -50.97
C TYR A 564 -4.76 -27.74 -49.83
N LEU A 565 -3.72 -26.93 -49.75
CA LEU A 565 -2.73 -26.95 -48.67
C LEU A 565 -2.51 -25.55 -48.11
N GLY A 566 -2.18 -25.46 -46.83
CA GLY A 566 -1.98 -24.18 -46.15
C GLY A 566 -3.28 -23.45 -45.84
N THR A 567 -4.38 -24.17 -45.57
CA THR A 567 -5.70 -23.58 -45.23
C THR A 567 -5.70 -22.75 -43.95
N GLU A 568 -4.64 -22.88 -43.14
CA GLU A 568 -4.43 -22.12 -41.91
C GLU A 568 -3.19 -21.20 -41.99
N THR A 569 -2.80 -20.83 -43.21
CA THR A 569 -1.64 -19.95 -43.43
C THR A 569 -1.99 -18.75 -44.31
N ALA A 570 -1.10 -17.76 -44.37
CA ALA A 570 -1.23 -16.61 -45.27
C ALA A 570 -1.30 -16.98 -46.77
N THR A 571 -0.98 -18.22 -47.16
CA THR A 571 -1.01 -18.67 -48.55
C THR A 571 -1.72 -20.01 -48.71
N LEU A 572 -2.87 -20.00 -49.37
CA LEU A 572 -3.57 -21.20 -49.82
C LEU A 572 -2.99 -21.69 -51.14
N SER A 573 -2.42 -22.90 -51.14
CA SER A 573 -1.95 -23.57 -52.34
C SER A 573 -3.05 -24.46 -52.91
N VAL A 574 -3.41 -24.25 -54.18
CA VAL A 574 -4.41 -25.04 -54.91
C VAL A 574 -3.70 -25.94 -55.90
N HIS A 575 -3.88 -27.25 -55.75
CA HIS A 575 -3.21 -28.29 -56.55
C HIS A 575 -4.16 -28.98 -57.53
N ASP A 576 -3.58 -29.55 -58.59
CA ASP A 576 -4.27 -30.37 -59.61
C ASP A 576 -5.62 -29.82 -60.07
N THR A 577 -5.67 -28.51 -60.35
CA THR A 577 -6.92 -27.81 -60.69
C THR A 577 -7.59 -28.40 -61.93
N ASN A 578 -8.92 -28.42 -61.93
CA ASN A 578 -9.71 -28.80 -63.10
C ASN A 578 -10.87 -27.82 -63.34
N LEU A 579 -11.57 -27.93 -64.47
CA LEU A 579 -12.68 -27.04 -64.83
C LEU A 579 -13.81 -26.94 -63.78
N GLY A 580 -13.96 -27.92 -62.88
CA GLY A 580 -14.92 -27.86 -61.77
C GLY A 580 -14.54 -26.85 -60.68
N PHE A 581 -13.33 -26.29 -60.72
CA PHE A 581 -12.86 -25.27 -59.79
C PHE A 581 -13.13 -23.85 -60.30
N ASP A 582 -13.57 -23.70 -61.55
CA ASP A 582 -13.87 -22.39 -62.15
C ASP A 582 -15.06 -21.72 -61.45
N GLY A 583 -14.85 -20.49 -60.98
CA GLY A 583 -15.87 -19.72 -60.28
C GLY A 583 -15.99 -20.03 -58.78
N LEU A 584 -15.12 -20.89 -58.22
CA LEU A 584 -15.05 -21.07 -56.78
C LEU A 584 -14.60 -19.77 -56.10
N LEU A 585 -15.23 -19.46 -54.97
CA LEU A 585 -14.94 -18.26 -54.19
C LEU A 585 -14.22 -18.61 -52.90
N PHE A 586 -13.23 -17.81 -52.54
CA PHE A 586 -12.43 -17.97 -51.33
C PHE A 586 -12.42 -16.66 -50.53
N ARG A 587 -12.32 -16.79 -49.22
CA ARG A 587 -11.99 -15.70 -48.29
C ARG A 587 -11.19 -16.28 -47.13
N VAL A 588 -10.52 -15.44 -46.36
CA VAL A 588 -9.79 -15.88 -45.16
C VAL A 588 -10.24 -15.06 -43.95
N ILE A 589 -10.40 -15.75 -42.82
CA ILE A 589 -10.63 -15.13 -41.52
C ILE A 589 -9.27 -15.03 -40.81
N LEU A 590 -8.99 -13.89 -40.21
CA LEU A 590 -7.78 -13.60 -39.45
C LEU A 590 -8.16 -13.33 -38.00
N ILE A 591 -7.38 -13.90 -37.09
CA ILE A 591 -7.52 -13.72 -35.64
C ILE A 591 -6.14 -13.33 -35.10
N ASN A 592 -6.13 -12.49 -34.07
CA ASN A 592 -5.01 -12.36 -33.16
C ASN A 592 -5.44 -12.99 -31.84
N GLU A 593 -4.82 -14.08 -31.44
CA GLU A 593 -5.23 -14.84 -30.25
C GLU A 593 -4.86 -14.10 -28.97
N GLY A 594 -3.76 -13.35 -28.95
CA GLY A 594 -3.41 -12.46 -27.83
C GLY A 594 -4.03 -11.07 -27.91
N TYR A 595 -5.17 -10.89 -28.59
CA TYR A 595 -5.89 -9.61 -28.57
C TYR A 595 -7.41 -9.82 -28.57
N VAL A 596 -7.95 -10.12 -27.39
CA VAL A 596 -9.34 -10.51 -27.19
C VAL A 596 -10.33 -9.40 -27.55
N CYS A 597 -9.92 -8.13 -27.42
CA CYS A 597 -10.75 -6.98 -27.76
C CYS A 597 -11.07 -6.86 -29.26
N SER A 598 -10.38 -7.61 -30.14
CA SER A 598 -10.71 -7.66 -31.56
C SER A 598 -11.62 -8.82 -31.95
N SER A 599 -12.64 -8.51 -32.74
CA SER A 599 -13.37 -9.55 -33.48
C SER A 599 -12.55 -10.05 -34.68
N PRO A 600 -12.69 -11.34 -35.07
CA PRO A 600 -12.04 -11.88 -36.26
C PRO A 600 -12.32 -11.06 -37.52
N ILE A 601 -11.27 -10.73 -38.28
CA ILE A 601 -11.39 -9.95 -39.51
C ILE A 601 -11.51 -10.89 -40.70
N THR A 602 -12.54 -10.68 -41.52
CA THR A 602 -12.74 -11.43 -42.76
C THR A 602 -12.23 -10.65 -43.96
N SER A 603 -11.40 -11.28 -44.80
CA SER A 603 -10.93 -10.67 -46.05
C SER A 603 -12.06 -10.46 -47.05
N GLU A 604 -11.81 -9.61 -48.03
CA GLU A 604 -12.60 -9.57 -49.27
C GLU A 604 -12.63 -10.95 -49.96
N VAL A 605 -13.70 -11.21 -50.71
CA VAL A 605 -13.91 -12.47 -51.44
C VAL A 605 -13.14 -12.44 -52.77
N VAL A 606 -12.48 -13.56 -53.10
CA VAL A 606 -11.74 -13.73 -54.36
C VAL A 606 -12.23 -14.93 -55.15
N GLN A 607 -12.16 -14.83 -56.48
CA GLN A 607 -12.57 -15.88 -57.39
C GLN A 607 -11.36 -16.63 -57.98
N LEU A 608 -11.44 -17.96 -57.98
CA LEU A 608 -10.55 -18.82 -58.74
C LEU A 608 -11.11 -19.02 -60.17
N ASN A 609 -10.33 -18.64 -61.16
CA ASN A 609 -10.66 -18.77 -62.57
C ASN A 609 -9.81 -19.88 -63.19
N ILE A 610 -10.44 -20.85 -63.85
CA ILE A 610 -9.75 -21.94 -64.54
C ILE A 610 -9.90 -21.79 -66.04
N ARG A 611 -8.78 -21.81 -66.76
CA ARG A 611 -8.77 -21.79 -68.24
C ARG A 611 -8.00 -22.97 -68.81
N VAL A 612 -8.38 -23.41 -70.00
CA VAL A 612 -7.59 -24.40 -70.77
C VAL A 612 -6.51 -23.69 -71.59
N LYS A 613 -5.30 -24.27 -71.65
CA LYS A 613 -4.29 -23.81 -72.62
C LYS A 613 -4.80 -24.08 -74.05
N LYS A 614 -4.75 -23.07 -74.90
CA LYS A 614 -5.23 -23.11 -76.29
C LYS A 614 -4.65 -24.33 -77.03
N VAL A 615 -5.50 -25.28 -77.41
CA VAL A 615 -5.10 -26.44 -78.24
C VAL A 615 -4.94 -25.98 -79.68
N ILE A 616 -3.71 -26.00 -80.22
CA ILE A 616 -3.46 -25.75 -81.65
C ILE A 616 -3.70 -27.04 -82.43
N THR A 617 -4.83 -27.14 -83.14
CA THR A 617 -5.02 -28.18 -84.17
C THR A 617 -4.45 -27.70 -85.50
N ASN A 618 -3.36 -28.31 -85.96
CA ASN A 618 -2.70 -27.99 -87.23
C ASN A 618 -3.57 -28.45 -88.42
N ARG A 619 -4.22 -27.53 -89.14
CA ARG A 619 -4.78 -27.79 -90.48
C ARG A 619 -3.97 -27.02 -91.52
N LYS A 620 -2.92 -27.64 -92.06
CA LYS A 620 -2.15 -27.07 -93.18
C LYS A 620 -2.88 -27.29 -94.50
N ILE A 621 -3.25 -26.19 -95.15
CA ILE A 621 -3.64 -26.10 -96.56
C ILE A 621 -2.36 -26.08 -97.40
N THR A 622 -2.27 -26.94 -98.41
CA THR A 622 -1.17 -27.00 -99.37
C THR A 622 -1.45 -26.04 -100.54
N TYR A 623 -0.58 -25.06 -100.77
CA TYR A 623 -0.47 -24.37 -102.06
C TYR A 623 0.76 -24.90 -102.80
N ARG A 624 0.61 -25.22 -104.10
CA ARG A 624 1.75 -25.39 -105.02
C ARG A 624 1.71 -24.26 -106.04
N ILE A 625 2.88 -23.62 -106.18
CA ILE A 625 3.16 -22.32 -106.80
C ILE A 625 3.30 -22.42 -108.33
N HIS A 626 3.00 -21.29 -108.98
CA HIS A 626 3.19 -20.86 -110.37
C HIS A 626 4.50 -21.24 -111.09
N LYS A 627 4.44 -21.21 -112.43
CA LYS A 627 5.48 -20.71 -113.37
C LYS A 627 4.81 -20.55 -114.75
N VAL A 628 5.06 -19.54 -115.59
CA VAL A 628 6.11 -18.49 -115.68
C VAL A 628 5.44 -17.19 -116.09
#